data_AF-A0A0Q6AB83-F1
#
_entry.id   AF-A0A0Q6AB83-F1
#
_cell.length_a   1.000
_cell.length_b   1.000
_cell.length_c   1.000
_cell.angle_alpha   90.00
_cell.angle_beta   90.00
_cell.angle_gamma   90.00
#
_symmetry.space_group_name_H-M   'P 1'
#
loop_
_entity.id
_entity.type
_entity.pdbx_description
1 polymer ?
#
loop_
_entity_poly.entity_id
_entity_poly.type
_entity_poly.pdbx_seq_one_letter_code
_entity_poly.pdbx_strand_id
1 'polypeptide(L)'
;MDGKVFARVGAVGFVAVAITATAIEMTRKEEAPERWPSGRAIEAPADPLRDALIRCQALGEEGPRDPECRRAWAENRHRFLAPGARPAERLPDMPPAPRDVLTPQSQRTNAPTPMPPAPSTPQLDEAR
;
A
#
# COMPACT_ATOMS: atom_id res chain seq x y z
N MET A 1 -24.04 9.50 -40.21
CA MET A 1 -23.93 8.49 -39.13
C MET A 1 -24.87 7.35 -39.46
N ASP A 2 -24.32 6.19 -39.81
CA ASP A 2 -25.10 5.03 -40.23
C ASP A 2 -25.91 4.46 -39.06
N GLY A 3 -27.18 4.87 -38.94
CA GLY A 3 -28.09 4.42 -37.88
C GLY A 3 -28.21 2.89 -37.80
N LYS A 4 -27.93 2.19 -38.90
CA LYS A 4 -27.85 0.72 -38.96
C LYS A 4 -26.64 0.16 -38.21
N VAL A 5 -25.51 0.85 -38.21
CA VAL A 5 -24.33 0.48 -37.41
C VAL A 5 -24.62 0.69 -35.93
N PHE A 6 -25.24 1.82 -35.57
CA PHE A 6 -25.64 2.10 -34.18
C PHE A 6 -26.64 1.06 -33.65
N ALA A 7 -27.63 0.67 -34.46
CA ALA A 7 -28.60 -0.36 -34.10
C ALA A 7 -27.93 -1.73 -33.87
N ARG A 8 -26.96 -2.10 -34.71
CA ARG A 8 -26.21 -3.36 -34.55
C ARG A 8 -25.34 -3.35 -33.31
N VAL A 9 -24.62 -2.26 -33.06
CA VAL A 9 -23.78 -2.12 -31.86
C VAL A 9 -24.64 -2.16 -30.59
N GLY A 10 -25.78 -1.48 -30.59
CA GLY A 10 -26.73 -1.54 -29.47
C GLY A 10 -27.28 -2.94 -29.23
N ALA A 11 -27.68 -3.65 -30.29
CA ALA A 11 -28.18 -5.02 -30.18
C ALA A 11 -27.12 -5.99 -29.65
N VAL A 12 -25.88 -5.92 -30.16
CA VAL A 12 -24.77 -6.76 -29.69
C VAL A 12 -24.43 -6.46 -28.23
N GLY A 13 -24.39 -5.17 -27.86
CA GLY A 13 -24.15 -4.76 -26.47
C GLY A 13 -25.22 -5.29 -25.52
N PHE A 14 -26.51 -5.17 -25.89
CA PHE A 14 -27.61 -5.67 -25.08
C PHE A 14 -27.56 -7.19 -24.89
N VAL A 15 -27.28 -7.95 -25.96
CA VAL A 15 -27.12 -9.40 -25.90
C VAL A 15 -25.95 -9.79 -24.99
N ALA A 16 -24.81 -9.12 -25.09
CA ALA A 16 -23.66 -9.38 -24.22
C ALA A 16 -23.99 -9.12 -22.75
N VAL A 17 -24.69 -8.02 -22.44
CA VAL A 17 -25.15 -7.70 -21.08
C VAL A 17 -26.12 -8.74 -20.56
N ALA A 18 -27.09 -9.16 -21.38
CA ALA A 18 -28.07 -10.18 -21.00
C ALA A 18 -27.39 -11.53 -20.68
N ILE A 19 -26.46 -11.99 -21.53
CA ILE A 19 -25.68 -13.22 -21.29
C ILE A 19 -24.89 -13.11 -19.99
N THR A 20 -24.19 -11.99 -19.77
CA THR A 20 -23.41 -11.77 -18.55
C THR A 20 -24.30 -11.80 -17.31
N ALA A 21 -25.46 -11.15 -17.34
CA ALA A 21 -26.42 -11.16 -16.24
C ALA A 21 -26.93 -12.59 -15.95
N THR A 22 -27.25 -13.36 -16.99
CA THR A 22 -27.70 -14.77 -16.81
C THR A 22 -26.59 -15.67 -16.27
N ALA A 23 -25.34 -15.46 -16.69
CA ALA A 23 -24.20 -16.21 -16.16
C ALA A 23 -24.01 -15.90 -14.67
N ILE A 24 -24.07 -14.63 -14.27
CA ILE A 24 -23.98 -14.24 -12.87
C ILE A 24 -25.14 -14.82 -12.05
N GLU A 25 -26.37 -14.79 -12.55
CA GLU A 25 -27.51 -15.39 -11.82
C GLU A 25 -27.37 -16.91 -11.67
N MET A 26 -26.89 -17.62 -12.70
CA MET A 26 -26.63 -19.07 -12.61
C MET A 26 -25.51 -19.37 -11.61
N THR A 27 -24.36 -18.68 -11.74
CA THR A 27 -23.23 -18.83 -10.83
C THR A 27 -23.61 -18.47 -9.40
N ARG A 28 -24.41 -17.42 -9.18
CA ARG A 28 -24.88 -16.99 -7.84
C ARG A 28 -25.97 -17.89 -7.24
N LYS A 29 -26.62 -18.73 -8.05
CA LYS A 29 -27.61 -19.72 -7.59
C LYS A 29 -26.93 -21.06 -7.26
N GLU A 30 -25.85 -21.40 -7.97
CA GLU A 30 -24.92 -22.46 -7.57
C GLU A 30 -24.07 -22.05 -6.35
N GLU A 31 -23.67 -20.78 -6.27
CA GLU A 31 -23.04 -20.12 -5.11
C GLU A 31 -24.07 -19.34 -4.25
N ALA A 32 -25.28 -19.87 -4.06
CA ALA A 32 -26.13 -19.38 -2.97
C ALA A 32 -25.36 -19.60 -1.66
N PRO A 33 -25.26 -18.58 -0.81
CA PRO A 33 -24.00 -18.07 -0.30
C PRO A 33 -23.41 -19.04 0.72
N GLU A 34 -22.50 -19.91 0.29
CA GLU A 34 -21.34 -20.22 1.12
C GLU A 34 -20.49 -18.96 1.18
N ARG A 35 -20.99 -18.04 2.00
CA ARG A 35 -20.31 -16.90 2.57
C ARG A 35 -18.85 -17.28 2.71
N TRP A 36 -18.03 -16.75 1.81
CA TRP A 36 -16.57 -16.87 1.85
C TRP A 36 -16.12 -16.99 3.31
N PRO A 37 -15.44 -18.07 3.72
CA PRO A 37 -14.59 -17.98 4.88
C PRO A 37 -13.37 -17.20 4.40
N SER A 38 -13.55 -15.91 4.10
CA SER A 38 -12.45 -14.97 3.97
C SER A 38 -11.80 -14.93 5.34
N GLY A 39 -10.79 -15.80 5.48
CA GLY A 39 -9.84 -15.96 6.56
C GLY A 39 -10.23 -15.34 7.90
N ARG A 40 -10.57 -16.23 8.85
CA ARG A 40 -10.40 -15.97 10.28
C ARG A 40 -11.34 -14.89 10.84
N ALA A 41 -12.56 -15.31 11.11
CA ALA A 41 -13.22 -14.96 12.36
C ALA A 41 -12.36 -15.51 13.53
N ILE A 42 -11.20 -14.90 13.78
CA ILE A 42 -10.91 -14.58 15.16
C ILE A 42 -11.68 -13.29 15.36
N GLU A 43 -12.62 -13.36 16.28
CA GLU A 43 -13.24 -12.27 17.00
C GLU A 43 -12.13 -11.38 17.59
N ALA A 44 -11.38 -10.72 16.71
CA ALA A 44 -10.53 -9.62 17.08
C ALA A 44 -11.51 -8.55 17.54
N PRO A 45 -11.25 -7.91 18.70
CA PRO A 45 -12.10 -6.84 19.20
C PRO A 45 -12.36 -5.88 18.04
N ALA A 46 -13.64 -5.52 17.83
CA ALA A 46 -14.06 -4.66 16.73
C ALA A 46 -13.11 -3.46 16.64
N ASP A 47 -12.17 -3.52 15.70
CA ASP A 47 -11.09 -2.52 15.65
C ASP A 47 -11.72 -1.27 15.04
N PRO A 48 -11.92 -0.19 15.83
CA PRO A 48 -12.52 1.02 15.29
C PRO A 48 -11.72 1.58 14.11
N LEU A 49 -10.42 1.23 14.01
CA LEU A 49 -9.59 1.57 12.86
C LEU A 49 -10.05 0.85 11.59
N ARG A 50 -10.46 -0.41 11.69
CA ARG A 50 -10.97 -1.19 10.55
C ARG A 50 -12.24 -0.57 9.99
N ASP A 51 -13.16 -0.18 10.87
CA ASP A 51 -14.40 0.50 10.46
C ASP A 51 -14.12 1.86 9.82
N ALA A 52 -13.16 2.62 10.37
CA ALA A 52 -12.73 3.89 9.76
C ALA A 52 -12.15 3.68 8.36
N LEU A 53 -11.31 2.66 8.16
CA LEU A 53 -10.73 2.34 6.85
C LEU A 53 -11.80 1.94 5.83
N ILE A 54 -12.80 1.15 6.23
CA ILE A 54 -13.92 0.75 5.35
C ILE A 54 -14.72 1.97 4.92
N ARG A 55 -15.06 2.87 5.86
CA ARG A 55 -15.75 4.13 5.53
C ARG A 55 -14.92 4.98 4.57
N CYS A 56 -13.62 5.12 4.83
CA CYS A 56 -12.73 5.91 3.99
C CYS A 56 -12.53 5.31 2.59
N GLN A 57 -12.57 3.99 2.45
CA GLN A 57 -12.54 3.32 1.16
C GLN A 57 -13.81 3.60 0.35
N ALA A 58 -14.98 3.65 1.01
CA ALA A 58 -16.25 3.94 0.36
C ALA A 58 -16.32 5.38 -0.22
N LEU A 59 -15.48 6.30 0.27
CA LEU A 59 -15.38 7.67 -0.26
C LEU A 59 -14.64 7.75 -1.61
N GLY A 60 -13.88 6.73 -1.99
CA GLY A 60 -13.11 6.72 -3.24
C GLY A 60 -12.14 7.89 -3.35
N GLU A 61 -12.24 8.67 -4.42
CA GLU A 61 -11.36 9.82 -4.72
C GLU A 61 -11.43 10.95 -3.68
N GLU A 62 -12.49 11.03 -2.87
CA GLU A 62 -12.60 12.00 -1.79
C GLU A 62 -11.87 11.54 -0.52
N GLY A 63 -11.61 10.24 -0.36
CA GLY A 63 -10.91 9.68 0.79
C GLY A 63 -9.54 10.32 1.05
N PRO A 64 -8.68 10.52 0.04
CA PRO A 64 -7.39 11.21 0.20
C PRO A 64 -7.49 12.71 0.55
N ARG A 65 -8.64 13.35 0.28
CA ARG A 65 -8.88 14.77 0.61
C ARG A 65 -9.32 14.97 2.05
N ASP A 66 -9.94 13.96 2.66
CA ASP A 66 -10.38 13.98 4.05
C ASP A 66 -9.20 13.79 5.04
N PRO A 67 -8.96 14.75 5.97
CA PRO A 67 -7.92 14.62 6.99
C PRO A 67 -8.12 13.43 7.94
N GLU A 68 -9.35 13.07 8.28
CA GLU A 68 -9.67 11.92 9.14
C GLU A 68 -9.26 10.61 8.46
N CYS A 69 -9.55 10.49 7.16
CA CYS A 69 -9.16 9.32 6.38
C CYS A 69 -7.65 9.20 6.19
N ARG A 70 -6.95 10.32 5.94
CA ARG A 70 -5.49 10.33 5.89
C ARG A 70 -4.86 9.85 7.21
N ARG A 71 -5.43 10.27 8.35
CA ARG A 71 -4.98 9.84 9.68
C ARG A 71 -5.21 8.33 9.89
N ALA A 72 -6.40 7.82 9.56
CA ALA A 72 -6.71 6.39 9.69
C ALA A 72 -5.76 5.51 8.85
N TRP A 73 -5.45 5.92 7.63
CA TRP A 73 -4.48 5.21 6.78
C TRP A 73 -3.05 5.27 7.30
N ALA A 74 -2.62 6.41 7.85
CA ALA A 74 -1.30 6.55 8.45
C ALA A 74 -1.13 5.65 9.67
N GLU A 75 -2.13 5.61 10.55
CA GLU A 75 -2.16 4.73 11.72
C GLU A 75 -2.12 3.25 11.31
N ASN A 76 -2.92 2.85 10.32
CA ASN A 76 -2.91 1.49 9.79
C ASN A 76 -1.51 1.11 9.27
N ARG A 77 -0.89 1.99 8.48
CA ARG A 77 0.49 1.79 8.01
C ARG A 77 1.47 1.65 9.18
N HIS A 78 1.35 2.48 10.20
CA HIS A 78 2.24 2.43 11.36
C HIS A 78 2.16 1.08 12.07
N ARG A 79 0.95 0.57 12.32
CA ARG A 79 0.76 -0.75 12.97
C ARG A 79 1.41 -1.90 12.21
N PHE A 80 1.36 -1.89 10.88
CA PHE A 80 1.92 -2.96 10.06
C PHE A 80 3.40 -2.79 9.72
N LEU A 81 3.89 -1.54 9.67
CA LEU A 81 5.25 -1.22 9.25
C LEU A 81 6.17 -0.82 10.41
N ALA A 82 5.67 -0.77 11.65
CA ALA A 82 6.49 -0.47 12.81
C ALA A 82 7.64 -1.49 12.94
N PRO A 83 8.86 -1.04 13.29
CA PRO A 83 9.95 -1.96 13.65
C PRO A 83 9.49 -2.90 14.77
N GLY A 84 9.55 -4.22 14.52
CA GLY A 84 9.05 -5.24 15.46
C GLY A 84 7.60 -5.68 15.27
N ALA A 85 6.85 -5.09 14.32
CA ALA A 85 5.49 -5.54 13.97
C ALA A 85 5.48 -6.89 13.21
N ARG A 86 6.60 -7.25 12.58
CA ARG A 86 6.80 -8.62 12.09
C ARG A 86 7.18 -9.48 13.28
N PRO A 87 6.54 -10.65 13.49
CA PRO A 87 7.14 -11.67 14.32
C PRO A 87 8.59 -11.81 13.83
N ALA A 88 9.53 -11.72 14.75
CA ALA A 88 10.88 -12.19 14.48
C ALA A 88 10.76 -13.71 14.34
N GLU A 89 10.20 -14.16 13.22
CA GLU A 89 10.41 -15.50 12.71
C GLU A 89 11.93 -15.58 12.65
N ARG A 90 12.54 -16.22 13.65
CA ARG A 90 13.92 -16.65 13.55
C ARG A 90 13.91 -17.53 12.32
N LEU A 91 14.36 -16.99 11.19
CA LEU A 91 14.84 -17.82 10.11
C LEU A 91 15.77 -18.83 10.79
N PRO A 92 15.58 -20.14 10.60
CA PRO A 92 16.51 -21.13 11.14
C PRO A 92 17.93 -20.68 10.79
N ASP A 93 18.81 -20.69 11.79
CA ASP A 93 20.17 -20.17 11.72
C ASP A 93 20.84 -20.69 10.45
N MET A 94 20.85 -19.86 9.41
CA MET A 94 21.42 -20.26 8.13
C MET A 94 22.92 -20.13 8.32
N PRO A 95 23.69 -21.23 8.18
CA PRO A 95 25.14 -21.16 8.35
C PRO A 95 25.67 -20.05 7.46
N PRO A 96 26.61 -19.23 7.96
CA PRO A 96 27.10 -18.08 7.21
C PRO A 96 27.58 -18.56 5.84
N ALA A 97 27.04 -17.95 4.77
CA ALA A 97 27.51 -18.21 3.42
C ALA A 97 29.05 -18.07 3.40
N PRO A 98 29.78 -18.98 2.73
CA PRO A 98 31.22 -18.86 2.59
C PRO A 98 31.54 -17.47 2.04
N ARG A 99 32.21 -16.66 2.85
CA ARG A 99 32.70 -15.36 2.41
C ARG A 99 33.87 -15.63 1.47
N ASP A 100 33.57 -15.79 0.18
CA ASP A 100 34.60 -15.74 -0.84
C ASP A 100 35.34 -14.41 -0.70
N VAL A 101 36.64 -14.54 -0.53
CA VAL A 101 37.64 -13.54 -0.12
C VAL A 101 37.89 -12.48 -1.23
N LEU A 102 36.92 -12.25 -2.11
CA LEU A 102 37.05 -11.40 -3.30
C LEU A 102 36.03 -10.25 -3.27
N THR A 103 35.90 -9.55 -2.15
CA THR A 103 35.35 -8.18 -2.14
C THR A 103 36.14 -7.29 -1.19
N PRO A 104 37.25 -6.68 -1.64
CA PRO A 104 37.70 -5.46 -1.01
C PRO A 104 36.73 -4.33 -1.45
N GLN A 105 36.34 -3.45 -0.52
CA GLN A 105 35.79 -2.09 -0.76
C GLN A 105 34.30 -1.81 -0.43
N SER A 106 33.77 -2.25 0.72
CA SER A 106 32.58 -1.58 1.28
C SER A 106 32.86 -0.74 2.54
N GLN A 107 34.07 -0.83 3.11
CA GLN A 107 34.42 -0.10 4.34
C GLN A 107 35.08 1.28 4.12
N ARG A 108 35.27 1.74 2.88
CA ARG A 108 35.98 3.01 2.62
C ARG A 108 35.08 4.27 2.62
N THR A 109 33.76 4.13 2.75
CA THR A 109 32.82 5.27 2.58
C THR A 109 32.30 5.87 3.90
N ASN A 110 32.70 5.35 5.08
CA ASN A 110 32.22 5.87 6.38
C ASN A 110 33.35 6.39 7.29
N ALA A 111 34.31 7.15 6.74
CA ALA A 111 35.18 7.99 7.56
C ALA A 111 34.74 9.45 7.40
N PRO A 112 34.30 10.15 8.46
CA PRO A 112 34.11 11.59 8.40
C PRO A 112 35.47 12.25 8.21
N THR A 113 35.63 13.03 7.14
CA THR A 113 36.79 13.90 6.96
C THR A 113 36.82 14.93 8.08
N PRO A 114 37.90 15.06 8.87
CA PRO A 114 38.02 16.17 9.81
C PRO A 114 38.28 17.45 9.00
N MET A 115 37.27 18.32 8.91
CA MET A 115 37.44 19.69 8.42
C MET A 115 38.31 20.50 9.41
N PRO A 116 39.22 21.36 8.93
CA PRO A 116 39.92 22.30 9.80
C PRO A 116 38.95 23.36 10.36
N PRO A 117 39.20 23.90 11.56
CA PRO A 117 38.32 24.90 12.17
C PRO A 117 38.33 26.21 11.35
N ALA A 118 37.13 26.74 11.12
CA ALA A 118 36.94 28.02 10.44
C ALA A 118 37.53 29.18 11.28
N PRO A 119 38.22 30.16 10.66
CA PRO A 119 38.63 31.37 11.34
C PRO A 119 37.40 32.22 11.68
N SER A 120 37.33 32.64 12.95
CA SER A 120 36.29 33.48 13.52
C SER A 120 36.29 34.87 12.87
N THR A 121 35.14 35.31 12.37
CA THR A 121 34.89 36.70 11.99
C THR A 121 34.59 37.54 13.23
N PRO A 122 35.17 38.75 13.35
CA PRO A 122 34.47 39.88 13.93
C PRO A 122 34.18 40.93 12.84
N GLN A 123 32.88 41.12 12.64
CA GLN A 123 32.16 42.39 12.49
C GLN A 123 32.75 43.51 11.61
N LEU A 124 32.01 43.75 10.52
CA LEU A 124 31.51 45.05 10.04
C LEU A 124 32.09 46.29 10.75
N ASP A 125 32.93 47.05 10.05
CA ASP A 125 33.06 48.48 10.26
C ASP A 125 32.57 49.20 9.00
N GLU A 126 31.57 50.03 9.24
CA GLU A 126 30.78 50.84 8.32
C GLU A 126 31.56 52.11 7.99
N ALA A 127 31.91 52.39 6.73
CA ALA A 127 32.03 53.75 6.19
C ALA A 127 32.43 53.82 4.71
N ARG A 128 31.58 54.56 3.97
CA ARG A 128 31.80 55.34 2.74
C ARG A 128 31.54 54.69 1.38
#